data_AF-A0A3B9ST57-F1
#
_entry.id   AF-A0A3B9ST57-F1
#
_cell.length_a   1.000
_cell.length_b   1.000
_cell.length_c   1.000
_cell.angle_alpha   90.00
_cell.angle_beta   90.00
_cell.angle_gamma   90.00
#
_symmetry.space_group_name_H-M   'P 1'
#
loop_
_entity.id
_entity.type
_entity.pdbx_description
1 polymer ?
#
loop_
_entity_poly.entity_id
_entity_poly.type
_entity_poly.pdbx_seq_one_letter_code
_entity_poly.pdbx_strand_id
1 'polypeptide(L)'
;KSPLISLCSKEIKGLFSAGQINGTSGYEEAAAQGIIAGINAALWLKNKEPLILSRTEAYIGVLIDDLVTKGTNEPYRLMTSRAEYRLLLRQDNADLRLTEKGYRVGLVSPERYAAFTQKRELIALEIARLHKTFVPVNPKVNAILRDAGSTGLQQNVSMAALLKRPEIKYHHLKKISDSSFVLPPEVEEEAAIEIKYQGYIEKQKAQVTRQEKLESRLIPKEFNYQKVKGLSAEAKEKLAEVKPHSIGQAGRISGVSPADIAILLVSLEQFNRTSLDLDKETITKKVRV
;
A
#
# COMPACT_ATOMS: atom_id res chain seq x y z
N LYS A 1 -6.69 -8.92 20.83
CA LYS A 1 -6.33 -7.56 21.31
C LYS A 1 -5.95 -6.75 20.07
N SER A 2 -6.62 -5.64 19.81
CA SER A 2 -6.45 -4.88 18.57
C SER A 2 -5.08 -4.18 18.52
N PRO A 3 -4.36 -4.18 17.37
CA PRO A 3 -3.11 -3.42 17.23
C PRO A 3 -3.39 -1.91 17.28
N LEU A 4 -2.43 -1.09 17.74
CA LEU A 4 -2.57 0.39 17.77
C LEU A 4 -2.91 0.98 16.38
N ILE A 5 -2.47 0.31 15.31
CA ILE A 5 -2.76 0.68 13.94
C ILE A 5 -4.26 0.57 13.59
N SER A 6 -5.08 -0.03 14.47
CA SER A 6 -6.55 -0.01 14.39
C SER A 6 -7.18 1.24 15.01
N LEU A 7 -6.37 2.15 15.59
CA LEU A 7 -6.79 3.31 16.40
C LEU A 7 -7.51 2.96 17.71
N CYS A 8 -7.38 1.71 18.20
CA CYS A 8 -7.90 1.30 19.51
C CYS A 8 -6.86 1.58 20.60
N SER A 9 -7.29 2.11 21.74
CA SER A 9 -6.44 2.30 22.91
C SER A 9 -5.86 0.97 23.40
N LYS A 10 -4.58 1.00 23.80
CA LYS A 10 -3.89 -0.14 24.44
C LYS A 10 -4.40 -0.38 25.87
N GLU A 11 -4.82 0.67 26.55
CA GLU A 11 -5.18 0.65 27.97
C GLU A 11 -6.67 0.34 28.17
N ILE A 12 -7.53 1.00 27.39
CA ILE A 12 -8.98 0.87 27.49
C ILE A 12 -9.51 0.15 26.25
N LYS A 13 -9.92 -1.11 26.42
CA LYS A 13 -10.46 -1.92 25.31
C LYS A 13 -11.77 -1.32 24.80
N GLY A 14 -11.91 -1.22 23.48
CA GLY A 14 -13.11 -0.68 22.85
C GLY A 14 -13.16 0.85 22.79
N LEU A 15 -12.17 1.55 23.36
CA LEU A 15 -11.99 2.98 23.19
C LEU A 15 -11.18 3.26 21.92
N PHE A 16 -11.73 4.07 21.02
CA PHE A 16 -11.07 4.50 19.79
C PHE A 16 -10.91 6.02 19.81
N SER A 17 -9.80 6.51 19.28
CA SER A 17 -9.50 7.94 19.18
C SER A 17 -9.14 8.34 17.75
N ALA A 18 -9.53 9.55 17.34
CA ALA A 18 -9.30 10.05 15.99
C ALA A 18 -9.19 11.59 15.99
N GLY A 19 -8.41 12.13 15.06
CA GLY A 19 -8.30 13.57 14.83
C GLY A 19 -7.29 14.25 15.72
N GLN A 20 -7.59 15.48 16.16
CA GLN A 20 -6.63 16.32 16.86
C GLN A 20 -6.12 15.72 18.17
N ILE A 21 -6.95 14.93 18.86
CA ILE A 21 -6.56 14.23 20.08
C ILE A 21 -5.40 13.23 19.86
N ASN A 22 -5.22 12.75 18.62
CA ASN A 22 -4.11 11.88 18.23
C ASN A 22 -2.88 12.67 17.71
N GLY A 23 -2.85 14.00 17.87
CA GLY A 23 -1.73 14.83 17.46
C GLY A 23 -1.74 15.26 15.99
N THR A 24 -2.89 15.24 15.31
CA THR A 24 -3.03 15.80 13.95
C THR A 24 -3.61 17.22 13.97
N SER A 25 -3.46 18.00 12.90
CA SER A 25 -4.02 19.36 12.83
C SER A 25 -4.95 19.66 11.66
N GLY A 26 -4.90 18.88 10.57
CA GLY A 26 -5.74 19.10 9.39
C GLY A 26 -7.07 18.34 9.41
N TYR A 27 -8.02 18.83 8.61
CA TYR A 27 -9.37 18.26 8.54
C TYR A 27 -9.35 16.89 7.87
N GLU A 28 -8.53 16.74 6.84
CA GLU A 28 -8.38 15.52 6.04
C GLU A 28 -7.76 14.40 6.88
N GLU A 29 -6.72 14.69 7.67
CA GLU A 29 -6.13 13.71 8.59
C GLU A 29 -7.11 13.30 9.68
N ALA A 30 -7.89 14.25 10.20
CA ALA A 30 -8.90 13.94 11.22
C ALA A 30 -10.04 13.08 10.66
N ALA A 31 -10.55 13.41 9.46
CA ALA A 31 -11.58 12.63 8.78
C ALA A 31 -11.07 11.22 8.42
N ALA A 32 -9.83 11.10 7.93
CA ALA A 32 -9.19 9.83 7.60
C ALA A 32 -9.04 8.91 8.82
N GLN A 33 -8.69 9.47 9.98
CA GLN A 33 -8.68 8.69 11.23
C GLN A 33 -10.10 8.36 11.68
N GLY A 34 -11.03 9.32 11.61
CA GLY A 34 -12.40 9.17 12.06
C GLY A 34 -13.13 8.03 11.34
N ILE A 35 -12.99 7.94 10.01
CA ILE A 35 -13.60 6.84 9.24
C ILE A 35 -13.03 5.48 9.65
N ILE A 36 -11.71 5.35 9.85
CA ILE A 36 -11.09 4.08 10.28
C ILE A 36 -11.47 3.72 11.71
N ALA A 37 -11.43 4.68 12.64
CA ALA A 37 -11.84 4.49 14.03
C ALA A 37 -13.31 4.06 14.12
N GLY A 38 -14.21 4.71 13.37
CA GLY A 38 -15.62 4.36 13.32
C GLY A 38 -15.88 2.96 12.76
N ILE A 39 -15.22 2.61 11.65
CA ILE A 39 -15.28 1.25 11.08
C ILE A 39 -14.83 0.23 12.11
N ASN A 40 -13.68 0.45 12.76
CA ASN A 40 -13.10 -0.50 13.70
C ASN A 40 -13.90 -0.60 15.01
N ALA A 41 -14.52 0.48 15.47
CA ALA A 41 -15.46 0.45 16.58
C ALA A 41 -16.68 -0.43 16.27
N ALA A 42 -17.26 -0.26 15.07
CA ALA A 42 -18.39 -1.09 14.63
C ALA A 42 -18.01 -2.57 14.43
N LEU A 43 -16.81 -2.85 13.90
CA LEU A 43 -16.29 -4.21 13.77
C LEU A 43 -16.01 -4.85 15.14
N TRP A 44 -15.48 -4.08 16.09
CA TRP A 44 -15.23 -4.54 17.46
C TRP A 44 -16.53 -4.95 18.16
N LEU A 45 -17.60 -4.15 18.05
CA LEU A 45 -18.93 -4.49 18.57
C LEU A 45 -19.51 -5.77 17.93
N LYS A 46 -19.11 -6.07 16.68
CA LYS A 46 -19.51 -7.27 15.94
C LYS A 46 -18.55 -8.45 16.15
N ASN A 47 -17.56 -8.34 17.04
CA ASN A 47 -16.49 -9.33 17.23
C ASN A 47 -15.80 -9.73 15.92
N LYS A 48 -15.60 -8.78 15.00
CA LYS A 48 -14.89 -8.97 13.74
C LYS A 48 -13.49 -8.37 13.82
N GLU A 49 -12.58 -8.89 12.98
CA GLU A 49 -11.25 -8.34 12.82
C GLU A 49 -11.31 -6.88 12.33
N PRO A 50 -10.43 -6.00 12.83
CA PRO A 50 -10.40 -4.59 12.42
C PRO A 50 -9.94 -4.44 10.96
N LEU A 51 -10.45 -3.40 10.31
CA LEU A 51 -9.90 -2.93 9.05
C LEU A 51 -8.59 -2.18 9.32
N ILE A 52 -7.50 -2.75 8.82
CA ILE A 52 -6.19 -2.11 8.79
C ILE A 52 -5.85 -1.78 7.33
N LEU A 53 -5.49 -0.52 7.07
CA LEU A 53 -4.95 -0.09 5.79
C LEU A 53 -3.43 -0.07 5.86
N SER A 54 -2.78 -0.78 4.94
CA SER A 54 -1.33 -0.74 4.81
C SER A 54 -0.88 0.62 4.25
N ARG A 55 0.34 1.02 4.62
CA ARG A 55 1.05 2.16 4.00
C ARG A 55 1.22 2.00 2.48
N THR A 56 1.25 0.76 1.99
CA THR A 56 1.40 0.43 0.57
C THR A 56 0.08 0.57 -0.21
N GLU A 57 -1.04 0.67 0.49
CA GLU A 57 -2.38 0.67 -0.10
C GLU A 57 -3.05 2.05 -0.04
N ALA A 58 -2.75 2.86 0.98
CA ALA A 58 -3.35 4.19 1.14
C ALA A 58 -2.50 5.16 1.95
N TYR A 59 -2.62 6.44 1.61
CA TYR A 59 -2.13 7.53 2.44
C TYR A 59 -2.72 7.54 3.86
N ILE A 60 -3.94 7.02 4.06
CA ILE A 60 -4.53 6.83 5.39
C ILE A 60 -3.68 5.83 6.22
N GLY A 61 -3.19 4.76 5.59
CA GLY A 61 -2.28 3.80 6.24
C GLY A 61 -0.93 4.43 6.58
N VAL A 62 -0.39 5.28 5.70
CA VAL A 62 0.83 6.07 5.94
C VAL A 62 0.66 6.99 7.16
N LEU A 63 -0.46 7.73 7.22
CA LEU A 63 -0.81 8.61 8.33
C LEU A 63 -0.86 7.85 9.65
N ILE A 64 -1.66 6.79 9.73
CA ILE A 64 -1.88 6.05 10.98
C ILE A 64 -0.59 5.36 11.44
N ASP A 65 0.17 4.74 10.53
CA ASP A 65 1.43 4.09 10.89
C ASP A 65 2.49 5.10 11.35
N ASP A 66 2.58 6.28 10.72
CA ASP A 66 3.48 7.34 11.17
C ASP A 66 3.11 7.82 12.59
N LEU A 67 1.83 8.10 12.87
CA LEU A 67 1.37 8.53 14.19
C LEU A 67 1.71 7.51 15.27
N VAL A 68 1.46 6.23 15.00
CA VAL A 68 1.68 5.12 15.95
C VAL A 68 3.16 4.81 16.14
N THR A 69 3.98 4.91 15.08
CA THR A 69 5.37 4.43 15.11
C THR A 69 6.37 5.52 15.45
N LYS A 70 6.14 6.76 14.99
CA LYS A 70 7.07 7.89 15.20
C LYS A 70 6.61 8.81 16.33
N GLY A 71 5.34 8.75 16.73
CA GLY A 71 4.74 9.74 17.62
C GLY A 71 4.66 11.13 16.96
N THR A 72 4.24 12.13 17.72
CA THR A 72 4.15 13.52 17.26
C THR A 72 4.67 14.47 18.36
N ASN A 73 5.80 15.13 18.12
CA ASN A 73 6.24 16.26 18.97
C ASN A 73 5.59 17.58 18.54
N GLU A 74 5.19 17.66 17.27
CA GLU A 74 4.45 18.76 16.66
C GLU A 74 3.23 18.19 15.92
N PRO A 75 2.16 18.98 15.72
CA PRO A 75 0.96 18.49 15.05
C PRO A 75 1.27 17.90 13.67
N TYR A 76 0.99 16.61 13.49
CA TYR A 76 1.25 15.90 12.25
C TYR A 76 0.43 16.50 11.10
N ARG A 77 1.10 16.67 9.95
CA ARG A 77 0.50 17.04 8.66
C ARG A 77 0.96 16.06 7.59
N LEU A 78 0.00 15.55 6.84
CA LEU A 78 0.26 14.61 5.77
C LEU A 78 0.90 15.36 4.60
N MET A 79 2.14 15.02 4.31
CA MET A 79 2.81 15.46 3.09
C MET A 79 2.97 14.28 2.14
N THR A 80 2.74 14.51 0.85
CA THR A 80 2.90 13.48 -0.18
C THR A 80 4.32 12.91 -0.20
N SER A 81 5.32 13.71 0.23
CA SER A 81 6.72 13.31 0.40
C SER A 81 6.93 12.16 1.39
N ARG A 82 5.98 11.86 2.28
CA ARG A 82 6.11 10.79 3.27
C ARG A 82 5.68 9.40 2.79
N ALA A 83 5.08 9.31 1.59
CA ALA A 83 4.79 8.02 0.97
C ALA A 83 5.92 7.58 0.03
N GLU A 84 6.36 6.34 0.20
CA GLU A 84 7.41 5.71 -0.58
C GLU A 84 6.90 5.26 -1.97
N TYR A 85 5.61 4.91 -2.06
CA TYR A 85 4.99 4.29 -3.24
C TYR A 85 4.02 5.22 -3.97
N ARG A 86 4.47 6.45 -4.29
CA ARG A 86 3.60 7.51 -4.83
C ARG A 86 2.90 7.15 -6.16
N LEU A 87 3.49 6.28 -6.99
CA LEU A 87 2.87 5.87 -8.26
C LEU A 87 1.77 4.83 -8.06
N LEU A 88 1.76 4.13 -6.92
CA LEU A 88 0.67 3.26 -6.51
C LEU A 88 -0.42 4.06 -5.78
N LEU A 89 -0.04 5.05 -4.96
CA LEU A 89 -0.94 5.82 -4.10
C LEU A 89 -1.44 7.12 -4.75
N ARG A 90 -1.86 7.04 -6.00
CA ARG A 90 -2.29 8.23 -6.75
C ARG A 90 -3.73 8.59 -6.42
N GLN A 91 -4.11 9.83 -6.72
CA GLN A 91 -5.47 10.34 -6.43
C GLN A 91 -6.54 9.73 -7.35
N ASP A 92 -6.20 9.52 -8.61
CA ASP A 92 -7.03 8.97 -9.70
C ASP A 92 -7.41 7.50 -9.48
N ASN A 93 -6.57 6.74 -8.77
CA ASN A 93 -6.78 5.30 -8.55
C ASN A 93 -7.21 4.94 -7.11
N ALA A 94 -7.65 5.90 -6.31
CA ALA A 94 -8.05 5.65 -4.92
C ALA A 94 -9.23 4.68 -4.80
N ASP A 95 -10.17 4.77 -5.73
CA ASP A 95 -11.29 3.83 -5.88
C ASP A 95 -10.81 2.41 -6.19
N LEU A 96 -9.84 2.26 -7.10
CA LEU A 96 -9.24 0.98 -7.46
C LEU A 96 -8.56 0.29 -6.28
N ARG A 97 -8.03 1.07 -5.34
CA ARG A 97 -7.35 0.57 -4.13
C ARG A 97 -8.30 0.26 -2.98
N LEU A 98 -9.37 1.04 -2.79
CA LEU A 98 -10.12 1.05 -1.53
C LEU A 98 -11.60 0.68 -1.63
N THR A 99 -12.22 0.73 -2.81
CA THR A 99 -13.67 0.50 -2.95
C THR A 99 -14.07 -0.90 -2.49
N GLU A 100 -13.29 -1.92 -2.82
CA GLU A 100 -13.56 -3.30 -2.41
C GLU A 100 -13.50 -3.48 -0.88
N LYS A 101 -12.57 -2.79 -0.20
CA LYS A 101 -12.51 -2.77 1.27
C LYS A 101 -13.73 -2.07 1.85
N GLY A 102 -14.13 -0.94 1.27
CA GLY A 102 -15.33 -0.20 1.66
C GLY A 102 -16.62 -1.03 1.51
N TYR A 103 -16.72 -1.83 0.45
CA TYR A 103 -17.85 -2.74 0.22
C TYR A 103 -17.87 -3.86 1.27
N ARG A 104 -16.72 -4.49 1.54
CA ARG A 104 -16.58 -5.54 2.57
C ARG A 104 -16.99 -5.09 3.97
N VAL A 105 -16.76 -3.82 4.32
CA VAL A 105 -17.16 -3.26 5.63
C VAL A 105 -18.57 -2.65 5.63
N GLY A 106 -19.25 -2.67 4.48
CA GLY A 106 -20.65 -2.23 4.34
C GLY A 106 -20.86 -0.72 4.15
N LEU A 107 -19.81 0.03 3.79
CA LEU A 107 -19.89 1.49 3.55
C LEU A 107 -20.05 1.87 2.07
N VAL A 108 -19.77 0.94 1.15
CA VAL A 108 -20.01 1.13 -0.28
C VAL A 108 -21.28 0.38 -0.66
N SER A 109 -22.20 1.04 -1.37
CA SER A 109 -23.44 0.41 -1.81
C SER A 109 -23.20 -0.60 -2.94
N PRO A 110 -24.11 -1.59 -3.15
CA PRO A 110 -24.01 -2.53 -4.25
C PRO A 110 -23.92 -1.84 -5.63
N GLU A 111 -24.64 -0.74 -5.83
CA GLU A 111 -24.67 0.00 -7.09
C GLU A 111 -23.31 0.66 -7.36
N ARG A 112 -22.71 1.29 -6.34
CA ARG A 112 -21.37 1.88 -6.45
C ARG A 112 -20.31 0.80 -6.67
N TYR A 113 -20.44 -0.35 -6.01
CA TYR A 113 -19.51 -1.47 -6.20
C TYR A 113 -19.61 -2.10 -7.61
N ALA A 114 -20.82 -2.19 -8.17
CA ALA A 114 -21.03 -2.64 -9.54
C ALA A 114 -20.38 -1.68 -10.55
N ALA A 115 -20.58 -0.38 -10.40
CA ALA A 115 -19.94 0.63 -11.25
C ALA A 115 -18.39 0.56 -11.18
N PHE A 116 -17.85 0.39 -9.97
CA PHE A 116 -16.42 0.17 -9.76
C PHE A 116 -15.91 -1.10 -10.49
N THR A 117 -16.63 -2.22 -10.35
CA THR A 117 -16.26 -3.48 -10.99
C THR A 117 -16.24 -3.35 -12.51
N GLN A 118 -17.27 -2.71 -13.08
CA GLN A 118 -17.34 -2.42 -14.52
C GLN A 118 -16.17 -1.54 -14.98
N LYS A 119 -15.87 -0.45 -14.26
CA LYS A 119 -14.72 0.42 -14.56
C LYS A 119 -13.42 -0.38 -14.57
N ARG A 120 -13.18 -1.20 -13.55
CA ARG A 120 -11.97 -2.05 -13.43
C ARG A 120 -11.83 -3.01 -14.60
N GLU A 121 -12.92 -3.65 -15.02
CA GLU A 121 -12.94 -4.56 -16.16
C GLU A 121 -12.65 -3.83 -17.48
N LEU A 122 -13.28 -2.68 -17.70
CA LEU A 122 -13.04 -1.86 -18.90
C LEU A 122 -11.59 -1.40 -19.01
N ILE A 123 -10.96 -1.01 -17.89
CA ILE A 123 -9.53 -0.66 -17.86
C ILE A 123 -8.68 -1.87 -18.28
N ALA A 124 -8.93 -3.05 -17.72
CA ALA A 124 -8.17 -4.25 -18.04
C ALA A 124 -8.33 -4.67 -19.51
N LEU A 125 -9.55 -4.62 -20.04
CA LEU A 125 -9.84 -4.90 -21.45
C LEU A 125 -9.14 -3.91 -22.38
N GLU A 126 -9.16 -2.63 -22.03
CA GLU A 126 -8.54 -1.59 -22.85
C GLU A 126 -7.03 -1.71 -22.87
N ILE A 127 -6.39 -1.94 -21.72
CA ILE A 127 -4.95 -2.23 -21.66
C ILE A 127 -4.60 -3.43 -22.55
N ALA A 128 -5.36 -4.52 -22.44
CA ALA A 128 -5.15 -5.71 -23.27
C ALA A 128 -5.31 -5.42 -24.78
N ARG A 129 -6.33 -4.63 -25.16
CA ARG A 129 -6.55 -4.21 -26.55
C ARG A 129 -5.38 -3.37 -27.07
N LEU A 130 -4.90 -2.41 -26.30
CA LEU A 130 -3.79 -1.53 -26.68
C LEU A 130 -2.46 -2.27 -26.86
N HIS A 131 -2.24 -3.34 -26.10
CA HIS A 131 -1.09 -4.22 -26.29
C HIS A 131 -1.19 -5.07 -27.55
N LYS A 132 -2.39 -5.53 -27.91
CA LYS A 132 -2.65 -6.40 -29.08
C LYS A 132 -2.84 -5.64 -30.39
N THR A 133 -3.19 -4.35 -30.33
CA THR A 133 -3.45 -3.52 -31.52
C THR A 133 -2.14 -2.94 -32.03
N PHE A 134 -1.71 -3.37 -33.22
CA PHE A 134 -0.52 -2.86 -33.88
C PHE A 134 -0.86 -1.73 -34.83
N VAL A 135 -0.05 -0.69 -34.79
CA VAL A 135 -0.13 0.47 -35.67
C VAL A 135 0.86 0.28 -36.81
N PRO A 136 0.40 0.18 -38.07
CA PRO A 136 1.27 0.04 -39.22
C PRO A 136 1.98 1.36 -39.54
N VAL A 137 3.16 1.26 -40.17
CA VAL A 137 3.83 2.43 -40.73
C VAL A 137 3.04 2.93 -41.94
N ASN A 138 2.43 4.12 -41.84
CA ASN A 138 1.78 4.75 -42.98
C ASN A 138 1.78 6.30 -42.86
N PRO A 139 1.53 7.02 -43.98
CA PRO A 139 1.58 8.49 -44.00
C PRO A 139 0.59 9.17 -43.04
N LYS A 140 -0.63 8.62 -42.86
CA LYS A 140 -1.65 9.16 -41.95
C LYS A 140 -1.18 9.11 -40.50
N VAL A 141 -0.65 7.97 -40.06
CA VAL A 141 -0.10 7.78 -38.71
C VAL A 141 1.08 8.71 -38.49
N ASN A 142 2.02 8.80 -39.44
CA ASN A 142 3.18 9.67 -39.32
C ASN A 142 2.82 11.17 -39.34
N ALA A 143 1.71 11.57 -39.96
CA ALA A 143 1.18 12.92 -39.80
C ALA A 143 0.68 13.17 -38.37
N ILE A 144 -0.15 12.27 -37.83
CA ILE A 144 -0.66 12.36 -36.46
C ILE A 144 0.48 12.41 -35.42
N LEU A 145 1.53 11.59 -35.60
CA LEU A 145 2.68 11.59 -34.70
C LEU A 145 3.47 12.90 -34.76
N ARG A 146 3.65 13.48 -35.97
CA ARG A 146 4.31 14.77 -36.13
C ARG A 146 3.51 15.92 -35.52
N ASP A 147 2.19 15.92 -35.70
CA ASP A 147 1.30 16.91 -35.07
C ASP A 147 1.34 16.82 -33.54
N ALA A 148 1.55 15.62 -33.01
CA ALA A 148 1.76 15.37 -31.59
C ALA A 148 3.18 15.73 -31.11
N GLY A 149 4.10 16.13 -32.00
CA GLY A 149 5.51 16.40 -31.66
C GLY A 149 6.38 15.16 -31.46
N SER A 150 5.91 13.98 -31.88
CA SER A 150 6.62 12.70 -31.78
C SER A 150 7.30 12.31 -33.10
N THR A 151 8.28 11.42 -33.01
CA THR A 151 8.97 10.87 -34.19
C THR A 151 8.07 9.92 -34.98
N GLY A 152 8.22 9.89 -36.30
CA GLY A 152 7.51 8.92 -37.15
C GLY A 152 7.88 7.47 -36.83
N LEU A 153 7.01 6.54 -37.22
CA LEU A 153 7.28 5.10 -37.13
C LEU A 153 8.19 4.64 -38.27
N GLN A 154 9.14 3.78 -37.93
CA GLN A 154 10.00 3.05 -38.88
C GLN A 154 9.61 1.57 -38.98
N GLN A 155 8.88 1.06 -37.99
CA GLN A 155 8.36 -0.30 -37.94
C GLN A 155 7.00 -0.31 -37.25
N ASN A 156 6.24 -1.40 -37.44
CA ASN A 156 4.96 -1.58 -36.76
C ASN A 156 5.19 -1.69 -35.25
N VAL A 157 4.38 -0.99 -34.46
CA VAL A 157 4.46 -1.00 -32.99
C VAL A 157 3.07 -1.13 -32.40
N SER A 158 2.96 -1.65 -31.18
CA SER A 158 1.66 -1.66 -30.48
C SER A 158 1.24 -0.24 -30.08
N MET A 159 -0.06 -0.03 -29.91
CA MET A 159 -0.58 1.23 -29.37
C MET A 159 -0.06 1.49 -27.95
N ALA A 160 0.12 0.43 -27.15
CA ALA A 160 0.74 0.54 -25.84
C ALA A 160 2.18 1.07 -25.92
N ALA A 161 2.97 0.64 -26.92
CA ALA A 161 4.33 1.15 -27.13
C ALA A 161 4.34 2.62 -27.56
N LEU A 162 3.36 3.06 -28.36
CA LEU A 162 3.18 4.47 -28.70
C LEU A 162 2.83 5.31 -27.48
N LEU A 163 1.93 4.84 -26.61
CA LEU A 163 1.54 5.56 -25.39
C LEU A 163 2.69 5.77 -24.41
N LYS A 164 3.72 4.92 -24.43
CA LYS A 164 4.92 5.10 -23.61
C LYS A 164 5.74 6.33 -24.01
N ARG A 165 5.50 6.90 -25.20
CA ARG A 165 6.13 8.17 -25.63
C ARG A 165 5.47 9.35 -24.90
N PRO A 166 6.25 10.28 -24.33
CA PRO A 166 5.70 11.34 -23.48
C PRO A 166 4.77 12.30 -24.25
N GLU A 167 5.00 12.49 -25.55
CA GLU A 167 4.22 13.38 -26.40
C GLU A 167 2.85 12.78 -26.79
N ILE A 168 2.71 11.45 -26.67
CA ILE A 168 1.50 10.73 -27.08
C ILE A 168 0.49 10.66 -25.94
N LYS A 169 -0.74 11.08 -26.22
CA LYS A 169 -1.90 11.00 -25.33
C LYS A 169 -2.95 10.06 -25.92
N TYR A 170 -3.88 9.59 -25.08
CA TYR A 170 -4.91 8.64 -25.49
C TYR A 170 -5.73 9.12 -26.70
N HIS A 171 -6.07 10.41 -26.76
CA HIS A 171 -6.82 10.98 -27.88
C HIS A 171 -6.09 10.90 -29.24
N HIS A 172 -4.74 10.80 -29.27
CA HIS A 172 -4.01 10.57 -30.51
C HIS A 172 -4.26 9.15 -31.04
N LEU A 173 -4.42 8.16 -30.15
CA LEU A 173 -4.71 6.78 -30.54
C LEU A 173 -6.08 6.66 -31.21
N LYS A 174 -7.08 7.43 -30.74
CA LYS A 174 -8.41 7.51 -31.36
C LYS A 174 -8.36 8.00 -32.81
N LYS A 175 -7.38 8.84 -33.17
CA LYS A 175 -7.17 9.29 -34.56
C LYS A 175 -6.48 8.23 -35.44
N ILE A 176 -5.73 7.33 -34.81
CA ILE A 176 -4.93 6.29 -35.46
C ILE A 176 -5.79 5.07 -35.80
N SER A 177 -6.66 4.66 -34.88
CA SER A 177 -7.60 3.55 -35.08
C SER A 177 -9.00 4.03 -34.78
N ASP A 178 -9.89 3.79 -35.73
CA ASP A 178 -11.34 3.92 -35.53
C ASP A 178 -11.79 2.80 -34.60
N SER A 179 -11.58 2.98 -33.29
CA SER A 179 -12.20 2.13 -32.28
C SER A 179 -13.67 2.51 -32.20
N SER A 180 -14.56 1.57 -32.54
CA SER A 180 -16.01 1.72 -32.35
C SER A 180 -16.43 1.75 -30.87
N PHE A 181 -15.51 1.42 -29.96
CA PHE A 181 -15.76 1.46 -28.52
C PHE A 181 -15.56 2.87 -27.97
N VAL A 182 -16.65 3.47 -27.51
CA VAL A 182 -16.64 4.69 -26.70
C VAL A 182 -16.42 4.28 -25.25
N LEU A 183 -15.25 4.63 -24.69
CA LEU A 183 -14.93 4.39 -23.29
C LEU A 183 -15.21 5.64 -22.45
N PRO A 184 -15.55 5.48 -21.16
CA PRO A 184 -15.58 6.60 -20.23
C PRO A 184 -14.20 7.28 -20.13
N PRO A 185 -14.13 8.62 -20.03
CA PRO A 185 -12.84 9.33 -19.96
C PRO A 185 -11.90 8.83 -18.84
N GLU A 186 -12.44 8.46 -17.68
CA GLU A 186 -11.65 7.90 -16.57
C GLU A 186 -10.98 6.56 -16.92
N VAL A 187 -11.61 5.74 -17.77
CA VAL A 187 -11.03 4.46 -18.23
C VAL A 187 -9.88 4.72 -19.19
N GLU A 188 -10.04 5.70 -20.09
CA GLU A 188 -9.01 6.09 -21.06
C GLU A 188 -7.77 6.66 -20.35
N GLU A 189 -8.00 7.51 -19.36
CA GLU A 189 -6.94 8.11 -18.55
C GLU A 189 -6.20 7.04 -17.73
N GLU A 190 -6.91 6.21 -16.97
CA GLU A 190 -6.29 5.18 -16.13
C GLU A 190 -5.53 4.14 -16.97
N ALA A 191 -6.09 3.70 -18.11
CA ALA A 191 -5.38 2.80 -19.03
C ALA A 191 -4.09 3.43 -19.59
N ALA A 192 -4.13 4.72 -19.94
CA ALA A 192 -2.96 5.44 -20.42
C ALA A 192 -1.88 5.57 -19.32
N ILE A 193 -2.28 5.85 -18.08
CA ILE A 193 -1.38 5.97 -16.93
C ILE A 193 -0.74 4.62 -16.59
N GLU A 194 -1.52 3.54 -16.49
CA GLU A 194 -1.00 2.19 -16.23
C GLU A 194 0.02 1.75 -17.30
N ILE A 195 -0.23 2.04 -18.59
CA ILE A 195 0.72 1.72 -19.67
C ILE A 195 1.98 2.58 -19.60
N LYS A 196 1.83 3.91 -19.42
CA LYS A 196 2.95 4.86 -19.38
C LYS A 196 3.91 4.55 -18.24
N TYR A 197 3.36 4.26 -17.07
CA TYR A 197 4.14 4.05 -15.86
C TYR A 197 4.35 2.58 -15.53
N GLN A 198 3.95 1.65 -16.41
CA GLN A 198 3.98 0.20 -16.18
C GLN A 198 5.28 -0.27 -15.52
N GLY A 199 6.45 0.05 -16.10
CA GLY A 199 7.74 -0.41 -15.56
C GLY A 199 8.07 0.18 -14.18
N TYR A 200 7.66 1.42 -13.91
CA TYR A 200 7.84 2.05 -12.60
C TYR A 200 6.86 1.49 -11.57
N ILE A 201 5.61 1.24 -11.98
CA ILE A 201 4.56 0.60 -11.17
C ILE A 201 4.99 -0.82 -10.79
N GLU A 202 5.48 -1.62 -11.74
CA GLU A 202 5.99 -2.97 -11.51
C GLU A 202 7.17 -2.97 -10.52
N LYS A 203 8.10 -2.02 -10.68
CA LYS A 203 9.21 -1.84 -9.73
C LYS A 203 8.71 -1.51 -8.32
N GLN A 204 7.73 -0.61 -8.18
CA GLN A 204 7.14 -0.30 -6.87
C GLN A 204 6.36 -1.49 -6.29
N LYS A 205 5.60 -2.23 -7.10
CA LYS A 205 4.91 -3.46 -6.67
C LYS A 205 5.89 -4.50 -6.13
N ALA A 206 7.04 -4.71 -6.80
CA ALA A 206 8.08 -5.62 -6.31
C ALA A 206 8.67 -5.16 -4.96
N GLN A 207 8.86 -3.84 -4.77
CA GLN A 207 9.29 -3.28 -3.49
C GLN A 207 8.23 -3.46 -2.40
N VAL A 208 6.95 -3.28 -2.73
CA VAL A 208 5.81 -3.55 -1.83
C VAL A 208 5.81 -5.01 -1.38
N THR A 209 5.93 -5.97 -2.30
CA THR A 209 5.98 -7.40 -1.93
C THR A 209 7.14 -7.71 -0.99
N ARG A 210 8.30 -7.09 -1.18
CA ARG A 210 9.43 -7.25 -0.25
C ARG A 210 9.12 -6.66 1.13
N GLN A 211 8.48 -5.50 1.17
CA GLN A 211 8.11 -4.84 2.42
C GLN A 211 7.03 -5.63 3.18
N GLU A 212 6.03 -6.16 2.49
CA GLU A 212 4.98 -7.00 3.06
C GLU A 212 5.54 -8.25 3.73
N LYS A 213 6.59 -8.86 3.16
CA LYS A 213 7.31 -9.97 3.81
C LYS A 213 7.96 -9.58 5.13
N LEU A 214 8.40 -8.32 5.28
CA LEU A 214 8.94 -7.81 6.55
C LEU A 214 7.82 -7.46 7.54
N GLU A 215 6.69 -6.95 7.04
CA GLU A 215 5.51 -6.71 7.88
C GLU A 215 4.90 -8.00 8.43
N SER A 216 4.90 -9.09 7.65
CA SER A 216 4.38 -10.38 8.11
C SER A 216 5.31 -11.08 9.11
N ARG A 217 6.57 -10.64 9.25
CA ARG A 217 7.49 -11.16 10.26
C ARG A 217 7.21 -10.50 11.61
N LEU A 218 6.36 -11.16 12.39
CA LEU A 218 5.94 -10.68 13.71
C LEU A 218 7.06 -10.79 14.75
N ILE A 219 7.08 -9.83 15.67
CA ILE A 219 7.97 -9.85 16.82
C ILE A 219 7.19 -10.35 18.04
N PRO A 220 7.62 -11.44 18.69
CA PRO A 220 7.00 -11.93 19.92
C PRO A 220 7.01 -10.87 21.03
N LYS A 221 5.94 -10.78 21.81
CA LYS A 221 5.83 -9.77 22.88
C LYS A 221 6.86 -9.92 24.00
N GLU A 222 7.27 -11.16 24.25
CA GLU A 222 8.28 -11.51 25.26
C GLU A 222 9.71 -11.30 24.75
N PHE A 223 9.88 -10.86 23.50
CA PHE A 223 11.19 -10.68 22.90
C PHE A 223 11.95 -9.56 23.62
N ASN A 224 13.10 -9.91 24.19
CA ASN A 224 13.91 -8.96 24.94
C ASN A 224 15.03 -8.36 24.08
N TYR A 225 14.79 -7.16 23.55
CA TYR A 225 15.74 -6.42 22.71
C TYR A 225 17.08 -6.14 23.41
N GLN A 226 17.09 -6.01 24.74
CA GLN A 226 18.32 -5.72 25.49
C GLN A 226 19.33 -6.85 25.44
N LYS A 227 18.84 -8.10 25.32
CA LYS A 227 19.67 -9.31 25.23
C LYS A 227 20.26 -9.54 23.84
N VAL A 228 19.84 -8.80 22.83
CA VAL A 228 20.33 -8.96 21.46
C VAL A 228 21.74 -8.39 21.35
N LYS A 229 22.70 -9.22 20.94
CA LYS A 229 24.08 -8.79 20.69
C LYS A 229 24.17 -8.10 19.32
N GLY A 230 24.91 -7.00 19.24
CA GLY A 230 25.16 -6.26 18.00
C GLY A 230 24.13 -5.18 17.67
N LEU A 231 22.95 -5.15 18.31
CA LEU A 231 22.06 -3.98 18.22
C LEU A 231 22.70 -2.77 18.88
N SER A 232 22.61 -1.62 18.22
CA SER A 232 23.03 -0.34 18.79
C SER A 232 22.24 -0.01 20.07
N ALA A 233 22.85 0.80 20.96
CA ALA A 233 22.20 1.20 22.21
C ALA A 233 20.91 2.00 21.93
N GLU A 234 20.95 2.91 20.95
CA GLU A 234 19.80 3.69 20.49
C GLU A 234 18.68 2.77 19.97
N ALA A 235 19.00 1.80 19.10
CA ALA A 235 17.99 0.87 18.59
C ALA A 235 17.37 0.04 19.72
N LYS A 236 18.16 -0.43 20.69
CA LYS A 236 17.63 -1.18 21.85
C LYS A 236 16.64 -0.37 22.67
N GLU A 237 16.97 0.89 22.95
CA GLU A 237 16.10 1.81 23.68
C GLU A 237 14.79 2.05 22.92
N LYS A 238 14.90 2.46 21.64
CA LYS A 238 13.74 2.78 20.81
C LYS A 238 12.84 1.59 20.53
N LEU A 239 13.40 0.41 20.28
CA LEU A 239 12.62 -0.82 20.09
C LEU A 239 11.90 -1.24 21.38
N ALA A 240 12.54 -1.10 22.54
CA ALA A 240 11.94 -1.41 23.83
C ALA A 240 10.84 -0.41 24.24
N GLU A 241 10.98 0.85 23.84
CA GLU A 241 10.00 1.92 24.05
C GLU A 241 8.77 1.71 23.16
N VAL A 242 8.96 1.64 21.83
CA VAL A 242 7.87 1.56 20.84
C VAL A 242 7.18 0.19 20.86
N LYS A 243 7.94 -0.88 21.12
CA LYS A 243 7.49 -2.29 21.07
C LYS A 243 6.78 -2.62 19.74
N PRO A 244 7.49 -2.56 18.61
CA PRO A 244 6.89 -2.81 17.29
C PRO A 244 6.31 -4.21 17.18
N HIS A 245 5.22 -4.34 16.44
CA HIS A 245 4.53 -5.61 16.21
C HIS A 245 5.21 -6.48 15.14
N SER A 246 5.92 -5.86 14.20
CA SER A 246 6.59 -6.52 13.07
C SER A 246 8.01 -5.98 12.86
N ILE A 247 8.82 -6.74 12.12
CA ILE A 247 10.12 -6.27 11.63
C ILE A 247 9.97 -5.07 10.70
N GLY A 248 8.95 -5.09 9.85
CA GLY A 248 8.65 -3.96 8.97
C GLY A 248 8.43 -2.67 9.74
N GLN A 249 7.63 -2.72 10.82
CA GLN A 249 7.42 -1.57 11.71
C GLN A 249 8.71 -1.16 12.44
N ALA A 250 9.47 -2.14 12.93
CA ALA A 250 10.74 -1.87 13.61
C ALA A 250 11.71 -1.07 12.74
N GLY A 251 11.79 -1.37 11.43
CA GLY A 251 12.66 -0.68 10.48
C GLY A 251 12.27 0.75 10.15
N ARG A 252 11.08 1.22 10.58
CA ARG A 252 10.62 2.61 10.41
C ARG A 252 10.82 3.47 11.65
N ILE A 253 11.24 2.89 12.76
CA ILE A 253 11.50 3.62 14.00
C ILE A 253 12.75 4.49 13.80
N SER A 254 12.63 5.77 14.13
CA SER A 254 13.77 6.69 14.09
C SER A 254 14.88 6.20 15.02
N GLY A 255 16.12 6.15 14.52
CA GLY A 255 17.27 5.63 15.27
C GLY A 255 17.52 4.12 15.09
N VAL A 256 16.66 3.40 14.36
CA VAL A 256 16.87 1.98 14.02
C VAL A 256 17.43 1.88 12.59
N SER A 257 18.66 1.40 12.45
CA SER A 257 19.34 1.30 11.15
C SER A 257 18.99 0.01 10.38
N PRO A 258 19.24 -0.05 9.06
CA PRO A 258 19.11 -1.31 8.30
C PRO A 258 19.99 -2.44 8.85
N ALA A 259 21.16 -2.12 9.44
CA ALA A 259 22.03 -3.10 10.07
C ALA A 259 21.39 -3.68 11.35
N ASP A 260 20.77 -2.82 12.17
CA ASP A 260 20.02 -3.25 13.36
C ASP A 260 18.88 -4.20 12.99
N ILE A 261 18.17 -3.93 11.89
CA ILE A 261 17.11 -4.81 11.39
C ILE A 261 17.64 -6.18 10.93
N ALA A 262 18.79 -6.22 10.26
CA ALA A 262 19.42 -7.48 9.89
C ALA A 262 19.77 -8.33 11.14
N ILE A 263 20.32 -7.69 12.17
CA ILE A 263 20.67 -8.35 13.44
C ILE A 263 19.41 -8.83 14.16
N LEU A 264 18.36 -8.01 14.20
CA LEU A 264 17.09 -8.35 14.81
C LEU A 264 16.42 -9.54 14.12
N LEU A 265 16.46 -9.60 12.79
CA LEU A 265 15.95 -10.73 11.99
C LEU A 265 16.63 -12.05 12.36
N VAL A 266 17.97 -12.07 12.42
CA VAL A 266 18.74 -13.26 12.80
C VAL A 266 18.42 -13.67 14.24
N SER A 267 18.34 -12.69 15.14
CA SER A 267 18.06 -12.95 16.57
C SER A 267 16.66 -13.50 16.80
N LEU A 268 15.67 -13.08 16.00
CA LEU A 268 14.32 -13.61 16.04
C LEU A 268 14.23 -15.05 15.52
N GLU A 269 14.97 -15.38 14.46
CA GLU A 269 15.05 -16.77 13.98
C GLU A 269 15.68 -17.69 15.03
N GLN A 270 16.71 -17.23 15.75
CA GLN A 270 17.27 -17.97 16.89
C GLN A 270 16.27 -18.12 18.04
N PHE A 271 15.59 -17.04 18.42
CA PHE A 271 14.59 -17.07 19.50
C PHE A 271 13.47 -18.07 19.18
N ASN A 272 12.90 -18.00 17.97
CA ASN A 272 11.81 -18.88 17.55
C ASN A 272 12.23 -20.36 17.53
N ARG A 273 13.49 -20.66 17.16
CA ARG A 273 14.04 -22.02 17.24
C ARG A 273 14.11 -22.52 18.68
N THR A 274 14.69 -21.73 19.58
CA THR A 274 14.82 -22.10 21.00
C THR A 274 13.45 -22.27 21.66
N SER A 275 12.47 -21.42 21.34
CA SER A 275 11.09 -21.56 21.83
C SER A 275 10.42 -22.86 21.36
N LEU A 276 10.60 -23.23 20.08
CA LEU A 276 10.07 -24.48 19.52
C LEU A 276 10.69 -25.73 20.17
N ASP A 277 11.97 -25.67 20.54
CA ASP A 277 12.66 -26.78 21.21
C ASP A 277 12.19 -26.94 22.68
N LEU A 278 11.95 -25.83 23.39
CA LEU A 278 11.38 -25.83 24.75
C LEU A 278 9.95 -26.39 24.79
N ASP A 279 9.12 -26.08 23.79
CA ASP A 279 7.76 -26.61 23.70
C ASP A 279 7.77 -28.13 23.42
N LYS A 280 8.69 -28.62 22.57
CA LYS A 280 8.86 -30.06 22.32
C LYS A 280 9.33 -30.81 23.57
N GLU A 281 10.28 -30.27 24.34
CA GLU A 281 10.69 -30.90 25.60
C GLU A 281 9.56 -30.95 26.63
N THR A 282 8.73 -29.91 26.69
CA THR A 282 7.59 -29.82 27.61
C THR A 282 6.50 -30.84 27.24
N ILE A 283 6.23 -31.04 25.95
CA ILE A 283 5.30 -32.08 25.46
C ILE A 283 5.86 -33.47 25.76
N THR A 284 7.15 -33.72 25.51
CA THR A 284 7.78 -35.03 25.79
C THR A 284 7.78 -35.37 27.28
N LYS A 285 7.90 -34.38 28.18
CA LYS A 285 7.77 -34.57 29.63
C LYS A 285 6.34 -34.86 30.08
N LYS A 286 5.32 -34.26 29.46
CA LYS A 286 3.90 -34.53 29.76
C LYS A 286 3.40 -35.89 29.27
N VAL A 287 4.03 -36.48 28.26
CA VAL A 287 3.70 -37.84 27.77
C VAL A 287 4.39 -38.94 28.59
N ARG A 288 5.35 -38.58 29.46
CA ARG A 288 6.09 -39.49 30.35
C ARG A 288 5.59 -39.50 31.79
N VAL A 289 4.48 -38.84 32.10
CA VAL A 289 3.77 -38.87 33.39
C VAL A 289 2.38 -39.43 33.14
#